data_AF-A0AAQ5ZZR9-F1
#
_entry.id   AF-A0AAQ5ZZR9-F1
#
_cell.length_a   1.000
_cell.length_b   1.000
_cell.length_c   1.000
_cell.angle_alpha   90.00
_cell.angle_beta   90.00
_cell.angle_gamma   90.00
#
_symmetry.space_group_name_H-M   'P 1'
#
loop_
_entity.id
_entity.type
_entity.pdbx_description
1 polymer ?
#
loop_
_entity_poly.entity_id
_entity_poly.type
_entity_poly.pdbx_seq_one_letter_code
_entity_poly.pdbx_strand_id
1 'polypeptide(L)'
;MLCRAGQIRRCAASLSQTINQVAASRQKHTLPDLPYDYGALEPHINAEIMQLHHSKHHATYVNNLNVTEEKYKEALAKGDVSAQVALQPALKFNGGGHINHSIFWTNLSPNGGGEPQGELMEAIKRDFGSFQKMQEKMSATAVAVQGSGWGWLGYEKESGRLRIVACANQDPLQGTTGLIPLLGIDVWEHAYYLQYKNVRPDYIKAIWNIINWENVSERLQTAKK
;
A
#
# COMPACT_ATOMS: atom_id res chain seq x y z
N MET A 1 -6.03 44.14 -70.86
CA MET A 1 -6.69 42.96 -71.43
C MET A 1 -5.95 41.71 -70.94
N LEU A 2 -6.72 40.81 -70.32
CA LEU A 2 -6.52 39.36 -70.17
C LEU A 2 -5.45 38.83 -69.19
N CYS A 3 -6.00 38.33 -68.07
CA CYS A 3 -5.39 37.53 -67.02
C CYS A 3 -4.87 36.17 -67.52
N ARG A 4 -3.79 35.69 -66.88
CA ARG A 4 -3.24 34.34 -67.07
C ARG A 4 -4.04 33.27 -66.31
N ALA A 5 -4.30 32.17 -67.01
CA ALA A 5 -4.87 30.93 -66.49
C ALA A 5 -3.83 30.13 -65.66
N GLY A 6 -4.35 29.36 -64.71
CA GLY A 6 -3.61 28.77 -63.60
C GLY A 6 -2.90 27.44 -63.86
N GLN A 7 -2.31 26.94 -62.78
CA GLN A 7 -1.98 25.53 -62.59
C GLN A 7 -2.05 25.19 -61.09
N ILE A 8 -2.95 24.26 -60.77
CA ILE A 8 -3.13 23.64 -59.46
C ILE A 8 -2.17 22.45 -59.38
N ARG A 9 -1.34 22.38 -58.35
CA ARG A 9 -0.88 21.10 -57.76
C ARG A 9 -0.82 21.22 -56.24
N ARG A 10 -1.60 20.36 -55.58
CA ARG A 10 -1.56 20.07 -54.14
C ARG A 10 -0.27 19.32 -53.80
N CYS A 11 0.32 19.61 -52.65
CA CYS A 11 0.88 18.59 -51.76
C CYS A 11 0.81 19.08 -50.32
N ALA A 12 0.09 18.33 -49.51
CA ALA A 12 0.00 18.48 -48.07
C ALA A 12 1.28 17.93 -47.42
N ALA A 13 1.76 18.60 -46.37
CA ALA A 13 2.33 18.00 -45.15
C ALA A 13 3.13 19.05 -44.38
N SER A 14 2.62 19.46 -43.21
CA SER A 14 3.39 19.74 -42.00
C SER A 14 2.49 20.39 -40.96
N LEU A 15 1.48 19.63 -40.50
CA LEU A 15 0.69 19.94 -39.31
C LEU A 15 0.79 18.73 -38.40
N SER A 16 1.96 18.48 -37.82
CA SER A 16 2.17 17.49 -36.75
C SER A 16 3.60 17.58 -36.24
N GLN A 17 3.87 18.45 -35.27
CA GLN A 17 4.98 18.29 -34.32
C GLN A 17 4.94 19.38 -33.24
N THR A 18 3.86 19.45 -32.46
CA THR A 18 3.92 20.18 -31.17
C THR A 18 2.90 19.65 -30.17
N ILE A 19 2.81 18.32 -30.02
CA ILE A 19 2.17 17.73 -28.84
C ILE A 19 3.06 16.55 -28.44
N ASN A 20 3.78 16.69 -27.32
CA ASN A 20 4.34 15.64 -26.46
C ASN A 20 5.69 16.06 -25.85
N GLN A 21 5.70 17.12 -25.04
CA GLN A 21 6.65 17.21 -23.93
C GLN A 21 5.97 17.87 -22.73
N VAL A 22 5.00 17.17 -22.14
CA VAL A 22 4.82 17.23 -20.69
C VAL A 22 5.41 15.93 -20.17
N ALA A 23 6.74 15.87 -20.16
CA ALA A 23 7.43 14.86 -19.37
C ALA A 23 7.12 15.21 -17.92
N ALA A 24 6.10 14.56 -17.35
CA ALA A 24 5.81 14.65 -15.94
C ALA A 24 7.08 14.26 -15.18
N SER A 25 7.71 15.23 -14.53
CA SER A 25 8.75 15.00 -13.52
C SER A 25 8.11 14.20 -12.40
N ARG A 26 8.11 12.87 -12.52
CA ARG A 26 7.67 11.98 -11.45
C ARG A 26 8.69 12.14 -10.32
N GLN A 27 8.24 12.67 -9.19
CA GLN A 27 9.09 12.71 -8.00
C GLN A 27 9.38 11.27 -7.56
N LYS A 28 10.64 10.99 -7.22
CA LYS A 28 11.05 9.70 -6.65
C LYS A 28 10.26 9.45 -5.37
N HIS A 29 9.98 8.19 -5.06
CA HIS A 29 9.35 7.79 -3.79
C HIS A 29 10.27 8.18 -2.64
N THR A 30 9.67 8.63 -1.53
CA THR A 30 10.37 9.00 -0.30
C THR A 30 9.90 8.12 0.85
N LEU A 31 10.78 7.92 1.83
CA LEU A 31 10.40 7.31 3.09
C LEU A 31 9.54 8.33 3.86
N PRO A 32 8.27 8.04 4.20
CA PRO A 32 7.45 8.96 4.97
C PRO A 32 7.95 9.03 6.41
N ASP A 33 7.91 10.22 7.01
CA ASP A 33 8.14 10.35 8.45
C ASP A 33 7.03 9.62 9.24
N LEU A 34 7.40 9.04 10.39
CA LEU A 34 6.42 8.45 11.29
C LEU A 34 5.57 9.56 11.95
N PRO A 35 4.28 9.32 12.19
CA PRO A 35 3.42 10.30 12.88
C PRO A 35 3.66 10.34 14.40
N TYR A 36 4.63 9.60 14.91
CA TYR A 36 5.00 9.48 16.32
C TYR A 36 6.46 9.02 16.47
N ASP A 37 7.04 9.20 17.67
CA ASP A 37 8.39 8.73 17.99
C ASP A 37 8.49 7.20 17.97
N TYR A 38 9.70 6.64 17.74
CA TYR A 38 9.89 5.18 17.67
C TYR A 38 9.43 4.43 18.94
N GLY A 39 9.59 5.02 20.13
CA GLY A 39 9.14 4.40 21.39
C GLY A 39 7.68 4.69 21.77
N ALA A 40 6.92 5.40 20.94
CA ALA A 40 5.58 5.86 21.30
C ALA A 40 4.56 4.71 21.43
N LEU A 41 4.83 3.54 20.84
CA LEU A 41 3.92 2.39 20.82
C LEU A 41 4.22 1.37 21.93
N GLU A 42 5.15 1.67 22.84
CA GLU A 42 5.42 0.83 24.00
C GLU A 42 4.23 0.80 24.98
N PRO A 43 3.98 -0.34 25.65
CA PRO A 43 4.77 -1.58 25.64
C PRO A 43 4.39 -2.55 24.50
N HIS A 44 3.50 -2.17 23.58
CA HIS A 44 2.90 -3.07 22.61
C HIS A 44 3.83 -3.38 21.43
N ILE A 45 4.60 -2.41 20.96
CA ILE A 45 5.72 -2.62 20.03
C ILE A 45 6.90 -1.77 20.52
N ASN A 46 8.05 -2.40 20.75
CA ASN A 46 9.22 -1.74 21.30
C ASN A 46 9.90 -0.77 20.30
N ALA A 47 10.65 0.19 20.85
CA ALA A 47 11.32 1.21 20.05
C ALA A 47 12.33 0.63 19.04
N GLU A 48 13.01 -0.46 19.40
CA GLU A 48 14.01 -1.11 18.55
C GLU A 48 13.38 -1.68 17.26
N ILE A 49 12.24 -2.36 17.39
CA ILE A 49 11.46 -2.84 16.23
C ILE A 49 11.06 -1.65 15.37
N MET A 50 10.43 -0.62 15.95
CA MET A 50 9.94 0.52 15.18
C MET A 50 11.07 1.24 14.43
N GLN A 51 12.23 1.41 15.06
CA GLN A 51 13.40 2.02 14.44
C GLN A 51 13.93 1.19 13.27
N LEU A 52 14.12 -0.12 13.44
CA LEU A 52 14.62 -1.00 12.39
C LEU A 52 13.61 -1.14 11.25
N HIS A 53 12.34 -1.36 11.58
CA HIS A 53 11.25 -1.58 10.63
C HIS A 53 11.04 -0.36 9.73
N HIS A 54 11.11 0.84 10.29
CA HIS A 54 11.03 2.08 9.50
C HIS A 54 12.34 2.41 8.78
N SER A 55 13.44 2.61 9.52
CA SER A 55 14.68 3.17 8.97
C SER A 55 15.52 2.19 8.15
N LYS A 56 15.27 0.88 8.26
CA LYS A 56 15.97 -0.16 7.49
C LYS A 56 15.03 -0.85 6.52
N HIS A 57 13.97 -1.49 7.00
CA HIS A 57 13.10 -2.29 6.13
C HIS A 57 12.31 -1.41 5.15
N HIS A 58 11.55 -0.43 5.65
CA HIS A 58 10.79 0.47 4.77
C HIS A 58 11.70 1.30 3.86
N ALA A 59 12.80 1.84 4.42
CA ALA A 59 13.80 2.56 3.62
C ALA A 59 14.35 1.73 2.46
N THR A 60 14.58 0.43 2.67
CA THR A 60 15.06 -0.48 1.62
C THR A 60 14.02 -0.67 0.53
N TYR A 61 12.73 -0.82 0.86
CA TYR A 61 11.67 -0.90 -0.14
C TYR A 61 11.61 0.37 -1.00
N VAL A 62 11.66 1.55 -0.39
CA VAL A 62 11.67 2.83 -1.11
C VAL A 62 12.86 2.95 -2.07
N ASN A 63 14.07 2.64 -1.58
CA ASN A 63 15.29 2.73 -2.39
C ASN A 63 15.23 1.76 -3.59
N ASN A 64 14.85 0.51 -3.35
CA ASN A 64 14.80 -0.50 -4.40
C ASN A 64 13.63 -0.29 -5.37
N LEU A 65 12.51 0.28 -4.91
CA LEU A 65 11.40 0.68 -5.78
C LEU A 65 11.87 1.74 -6.78
N ASN A 66 12.52 2.80 -6.30
CA ASN A 66 13.07 3.84 -7.16
C ASN A 66 14.05 3.29 -8.21
N VAL A 67 14.96 2.38 -7.82
CA VAL A 67 15.87 1.72 -8.76
C VAL A 67 15.12 0.87 -9.79
N THR A 68 14.09 0.14 -9.35
CA THR A 68 13.30 -0.74 -10.21
C THR A 68 12.49 0.04 -11.23
N GLU A 69 11.87 1.15 -10.82
CA GLU A 69 11.07 2.00 -11.72
C GLU A 69 11.93 2.66 -12.81
N GLU A 70 13.15 3.11 -12.50
CA GLU A 70 14.07 3.65 -13.52
C GLU A 70 14.45 2.57 -14.55
N LYS A 71 14.82 1.36 -14.10
CA LYS A 71 15.11 0.23 -14.99
C LYS A 71 13.89 -0.15 -15.84
N TYR A 72 12.70 -0.14 -15.24
CA TYR A 72 11.46 -0.48 -15.94
C TYR A 72 11.15 0.57 -17.02
N LYS A 73 11.34 1.86 -16.72
CA LYS A 73 11.18 2.96 -17.66
C LYS A 73 12.12 2.83 -18.85
N GLU A 74 13.39 2.49 -18.61
CA GLU A 74 14.34 2.22 -19.70
C GLU A 74 13.91 1.04 -20.57
N ALA A 75 13.50 -0.06 -19.96
CA ALA A 75 13.02 -1.26 -20.67
C ALA A 75 11.78 -0.94 -21.52
N LEU A 76 10.85 -0.15 -20.98
CA LEU A 76 9.67 0.32 -21.69
C LEU A 76 10.03 1.20 -22.89
N ALA A 77 10.95 2.17 -22.70
CA ALA A 77 11.40 3.07 -23.76
C ALA A 77 12.11 2.33 -24.91
N LYS A 78 12.80 1.22 -24.60
CA LYS A 78 13.47 0.36 -25.58
C LYS A 78 12.53 -0.66 -26.23
N GLY A 79 11.29 -0.80 -25.76
CA GLY A 79 10.40 -1.88 -26.18
C GLY A 79 10.88 -3.27 -25.75
N ASP A 80 11.77 -3.36 -24.76
CA ASP A 80 12.32 -4.62 -24.26
C ASP A 80 11.30 -5.26 -23.30
N VAL A 81 10.42 -6.08 -23.86
CA VAL A 81 9.39 -6.80 -23.11
C VAL A 81 10.00 -7.82 -22.16
N SER A 82 11.14 -8.43 -22.52
CA SER A 82 11.80 -9.43 -21.67
C SER A 82 12.31 -8.80 -20.37
N ALA A 83 12.97 -7.64 -20.47
CA ALA A 83 13.42 -6.90 -19.29
C ALA A 83 12.24 -6.39 -18.45
N GLN A 84 11.16 -5.91 -19.07
CA GLN A 84 9.94 -5.51 -18.34
C GLN A 84 9.38 -6.67 -17.51
N VAL A 85 9.20 -7.85 -18.11
CA VAL A 85 8.71 -9.05 -17.41
C VAL A 85 9.64 -9.45 -16.27
N ALA A 86 10.96 -9.44 -16.49
CA ALA A 86 11.95 -9.79 -15.47
C ALA A 86 11.96 -8.84 -14.25
N LEU A 87 11.53 -7.58 -14.42
CA LEU A 87 11.48 -6.58 -13.36
C LEU A 87 10.19 -6.63 -12.53
N GLN A 88 9.14 -7.31 -13.00
CA GLN A 88 7.84 -7.36 -12.30
C GLN A 88 7.92 -7.88 -10.86
N PRO A 89 8.70 -8.94 -10.54
CA PRO A 89 8.82 -9.40 -9.15
C PRO A 89 9.40 -8.35 -8.21
N ALA A 90 10.43 -7.63 -8.65
CA ALA A 90 11.06 -6.56 -7.86
C ALA A 90 10.11 -5.35 -7.70
N LEU A 91 9.35 -5.03 -8.74
CA LEU A 91 8.35 -3.95 -8.69
C LEU A 91 7.24 -4.30 -7.71
N LYS A 92 6.71 -5.52 -7.78
CA LYS A 92 5.67 -5.99 -6.86
C LYS A 92 6.17 -6.02 -5.41
N PHE A 93 7.37 -6.56 -5.18
CA PHE A 93 7.91 -6.70 -3.83
C PHE A 93 8.24 -5.35 -3.16
N ASN A 94 8.98 -4.49 -3.85
CA ASN A 94 9.39 -3.20 -3.27
C ASN A 94 8.27 -2.17 -3.32
N GLY A 95 7.49 -2.14 -4.40
CA GLY A 95 6.30 -1.29 -4.52
C GLY A 95 5.24 -1.65 -3.49
N GLY A 96 4.95 -2.95 -3.38
CA GLY A 96 4.05 -3.46 -2.36
C GLY A 96 4.55 -3.21 -0.95
N GLY A 97 5.85 -3.40 -0.70
CA GLY A 97 6.47 -3.09 0.60
C GLY A 97 6.29 -1.63 0.97
N HIS A 98 6.57 -0.71 0.05
CA HIS A 98 6.38 0.72 0.30
C HIS A 98 4.91 1.07 0.58
N ILE A 99 3.97 0.56 -0.23
CA ILE A 99 2.53 0.82 -0.04
C ILE A 99 2.06 0.29 1.32
N ASN A 100 2.37 -0.97 1.64
CA ASN A 100 1.91 -1.64 2.85
C ASN A 100 2.42 -0.92 4.10
N HIS A 101 3.72 -0.59 4.15
CA HIS A 101 4.31 0.07 5.32
C HIS A 101 3.82 1.52 5.46
N SER A 102 3.66 2.25 4.36
CA SER A 102 3.12 3.61 4.40
C SER A 102 1.70 3.65 4.99
N ILE A 103 0.90 2.58 4.79
CA ILE A 103 -0.41 2.43 5.42
C ILE A 103 -0.27 1.99 6.89
N PHE A 104 0.61 1.02 7.16
CA PHE A 104 0.85 0.48 8.48
C PHE A 104 1.19 1.56 9.51
N TRP A 105 2.09 2.50 9.18
CA TRP A 105 2.48 3.56 10.11
C TRP A 105 1.31 4.44 10.55
N THR A 106 0.40 4.76 9.62
CA THR A 106 -0.78 5.58 9.93
C THR A 106 -1.89 4.78 10.62
N ASN A 107 -1.89 3.45 10.46
CA ASN A 107 -2.82 2.56 11.14
C ASN A 107 -2.48 2.33 12.62
N LEU A 108 -1.33 2.81 13.11
CA LEU A 108 -0.95 2.74 14.51
C LEU A 108 -0.99 4.12 15.16
N SER A 109 -1.17 4.17 16.48
CA SER A 109 -1.15 5.40 17.27
C SER A 109 -0.85 5.12 18.74
N PRO A 110 -0.07 5.98 19.43
CA PRO A 110 0.11 5.90 20.89
C PRO A 110 -1.21 6.10 21.65
N ASN A 111 -2.17 6.79 21.05
CA ASN A 111 -3.51 7.03 21.59
C ASN A 111 -4.56 6.12 20.91
N GLY A 112 -4.11 5.03 20.28
CA GLY A 112 -4.96 4.07 19.60
C GLY A 112 -5.63 3.07 20.55
N GLY A 113 -6.12 1.98 19.98
CA GLY A 113 -6.81 0.93 20.71
C GLY A 113 -8.30 1.20 20.91
N GLY A 114 -8.93 0.43 21.79
CA GLY A 114 -10.38 0.44 21.95
C GLY A 114 -11.12 -0.07 20.71
N GLU A 115 -12.30 0.47 20.46
CA GLU A 115 -13.17 0.08 19.34
C GLU A 115 -13.42 1.27 18.39
N PRO A 116 -13.63 1.02 17.09
CA PRO A 116 -14.03 2.08 16.17
C PRO A 116 -15.43 2.58 16.51
N GLN A 117 -15.78 3.76 15.98
CA GLN A 117 -17.10 4.36 16.18
C GLN A 117 -17.75 4.70 14.84
N GLY A 118 -19.00 5.18 14.91
CA GLY A 118 -19.73 5.68 13.76
C GLY A 118 -19.86 4.67 12.63
N GLU A 119 -19.68 5.14 11.40
CA GLU A 119 -19.92 4.37 10.18
C GLU A 119 -19.06 3.10 10.08
N LEU A 120 -17.80 3.16 10.54
CA LEU A 120 -16.92 1.99 10.53
C LEU A 120 -17.45 0.88 11.44
N MET A 121 -17.89 1.23 12.65
CA MET A 121 -18.49 0.27 13.59
C MET A 121 -19.77 -0.36 13.01
N GLU A 122 -20.63 0.45 12.37
CA GLU A 122 -21.84 -0.07 11.73
C GLU A 122 -21.54 -0.99 10.54
N ALA A 123 -20.55 -0.66 9.72
CA ALA A 123 -20.08 -1.55 8.65
C ALA A 123 -19.51 -2.87 9.21
N ILE A 124 -18.76 -2.81 10.30
CA ILE A 124 -18.21 -3.99 10.99
C ILE A 124 -19.34 -4.88 11.53
N LYS A 125 -20.31 -4.33 12.25
CA LYS A 125 -21.47 -5.08 12.75
C LYS A 125 -22.25 -5.73 11.61
N ARG A 126 -22.46 -5.00 10.52
CA ARG A 126 -23.17 -5.49 9.33
C ARG A 126 -22.47 -6.69 8.67
N ASP A 127 -21.14 -6.66 8.58
CA ASP A 127 -20.38 -7.62 7.77
C ASP A 127 -19.79 -8.80 8.57
N PHE A 128 -19.58 -8.61 9.87
CA PHE A 128 -18.99 -9.61 10.77
C PHE A 128 -19.86 -9.94 11.99
N GLY A 129 -20.98 -9.23 12.17
CA GLY A 129 -21.91 -9.40 13.30
C GLY A 129 -21.54 -8.58 14.54
N SER A 130 -20.25 -8.47 14.85
CA SER A 130 -19.73 -7.62 15.94
C SER A 130 -18.27 -7.26 15.73
N PHE A 131 -17.79 -6.25 16.46
CA PHE A 131 -16.37 -5.91 16.50
C PHE A 131 -15.50 -7.09 16.96
N GLN A 132 -15.89 -7.74 18.05
CA GLN A 132 -15.23 -8.95 18.58
C GLN A 132 -15.06 -10.03 17.49
N LYS A 133 -16.10 -10.35 16.72
CA LYS A 133 -16.05 -11.35 15.65
C LYS A 133 -15.14 -10.94 14.50
N MET A 134 -15.12 -9.65 14.16
CA MET A 134 -14.19 -9.11 13.16
C MET A 134 -12.75 -9.23 13.65
N GLN A 135 -12.48 -8.83 14.90
CA GLN A 135 -11.16 -8.90 15.53
C GLN A 135 -10.64 -10.34 15.60
N GLU A 136 -11.48 -11.30 15.99
CA GLU A 136 -11.16 -12.73 16.01
C GLU A 136 -10.81 -13.26 14.61
N LYS A 137 -11.64 -12.96 13.60
CA LYS A 137 -11.39 -13.37 12.22
C LYS A 137 -10.11 -12.76 11.64
N MET A 138 -9.88 -11.48 11.90
CA MET A 138 -8.68 -10.76 11.46
C MET A 138 -7.43 -11.34 12.11
N SER A 139 -7.48 -11.56 13.43
CA SER A 139 -6.38 -12.15 14.19
C SER A 139 -6.05 -13.56 13.71
N ALA A 140 -7.06 -14.42 13.53
CA ALA A 140 -6.87 -15.77 13.00
C ALA A 140 -6.26 -15.75 11.60
N THR A 141 -6.72 -14.85 10.73
CA THR A 141 -6.19 -14.69 9.37
C THR A 141 -4.72 -14.26 9.38
N ALA A 142 -4.36 -13.28 10.22
CA ALA A 142 -2.98 -12.80 10.35
C ALA A 142 -2.05 -13.86 10.97
N VAL A 143 -2.50 -14.58 12.00
CA VAL A 143 -1.72 -15.69 12.61
C VAL A 143 -1.41 -16.77 11.56
N ALA A 144 -2.42 -17.15 10.76
CA ALA A 144 -2.35 -18.28 9.84
C ALA A 144 -1.50 -18.06 8.58
N VAL A 145 -0.94 -16.86 8.38
CA VAL A 145 -0.03 -16.59 7.26
C VAL A 145 1.17 -17.53 7.30
N GLN A 146 1.31 -18.37 6.29
CA GLN A 146 2.47 -19.27 6.16
C GLN A 146 3.64 -18.51 5.54
N GLY A 147 4.73 -18.37 6.32
CA GLY A 147 5.86 -17.52 5.95
C GLY A 147 5.59 -16.04 6.24
N SER A 148 6.05 -15.19 5.33
CA SER A 148 5.93 -13.75 5.40
C SER A 148 4.63 -13.25 4.78
N GLY A 149 4.03 -12.20 5.36
CA GLY A 149 2.84 -11.60 4.79
C GLY A 149 2.13 -10.61 5.70
N TRP A 150 0.88 -10.36 5.39
CA TRP A 150 0.02 -9.36 6.01
C TRP A 150 -1.39 -9.87 6.21
N GLY A 151 -2.02 -9.50 7.32
CA GLY A 151 -3.48 -9.56 7.46
C GLY A 151 -4.09 -8.21 7.09
N TRP A 152 -5.17 -8.21 6.32
CA TRP A 152 -5.84 -6.99 5.85
C TRP A 152 -7.33 -6.98 6.12
N LEU A 153 -7.83 -5.86 6.64
CA LEU A 153 -9.22 -5.43 6.48
C LEU A 153 -9.29 -4.49 5.27
N GLY A 154 -10.05 -4.90 4.25
CA GLY A 154 -10.24 -4.15 3.02
C GLY A 154 -11.71 -3.81 2.75
N TYR A 155 -11.93 -2.80 1.93
CA TYR A 155 -13.24 -2.42 1.40
C TYR A 155 -13.39 -2.88 -0.04
N GLU A 156 -14.43 -3.66 -0.32
CA GLU A 156 -14.83 -4.09 -1.67
C GLU A 156 -15.82 -3.08 -2.24
N LYS A 157 -15.37 -2.27 -3.21
CA LYS A 157 -16.14 -1.15 -3.75
C LYS A 157 -17.46 -1.59 -4.39
N GLU A 158 -17.44 -2.71 -5.10
CA GLU A 158 -18.56 -3.22 -5.88
C GLU A 158 -19.75 -3.62 -5.01
N SER A 159 -19.48 -4.27 -3.86
CA SER A 159 -20.52 -4.71 -2.93
C SER A 159 -20.76 -3.72 -1.79
N GLY A 160 -19.85 -2.77 -1.59
CA GLY A 160 -19.83 -1.87 -0.45
C GLY A 160 -19.58 -2.57 0.89
N ARG A 161 -18.87 -3.72 0.88
CA ARG A 161 -18.65 -4.59 2.04
C ARG A 161 -17.20 -4.61 2.49
N LEU A 162 -17.01 -4.87 3.77
CA LEU A 162 -15.72 -5.16 4.37
C LEU A 162 -15.34 -6.63 4.10
N ARG A 163 -14.06 -6.85 3.85
CA ARG A 163 -13.44 -8.16 3.62
C ARG A 163 -12.18 -8.29 4.46
N ILE A 164 -11.95 -9.49 4.98
CA ILE A 164 -10.69 -9.85 5.64
C ILE A 164 -9.98 -10.84 4.74
N VAL A 165 -8.73 -10.54 4.38
CA VAL A 165 -7.88 -11.40 3.54
C VAL A 165 -6.44 -11.36 4.04
N ALA A 166 -5.66 -12.39 3.69
CA ALA A 166 -4.22 -12.38 3.87
C ALA A 166 -3.51 -12.12 2.54
N CYS A 167 -2.40 -11.39 2.58
CA CYS A 167 -1.51 -11.21 1.43
C CYS A 167 -0.14 -11.81 1.75
N ALA A 168 0.40 -12.59 0.83
CA ALA A 168 1.73 -13.19 0.97
C ALA A 168 2.82 -12.16 0.68
N ASN A 169 3.96 -12.29 1.35
CA ASN A 169 5.12 -11.43 1.19
C ASN A 169 4.76 -9.93 1.31
N GLN A 170 5.03 -9.15 0.27
CA GLN A 170 4.71 -7.73 0.20
C GLN A 170 3.61 -7.44 -0.81
N ASP A 171 2.86 -8.44 -1.28
CA ASP A 171 1.81 -8.22 -2.26
C ASP A 171 0.79 -7.19 -1.71
N PRO A 172 0.61 -6.03 -2.38
CA PRO A 172 -0.23 -4.96 -1.84
C PRO A 172 -1.70 -5.28 -2.08
N LEU A 173 -2.51 -5.13 -1.03
CA LEU A 173 -3.91 -5.55 -1.02
C LEU A 173 -4.68 -5.12 -2.28
N GLN A 174 -4.71 -3.82 -2.59
CA GLN A 174 -5.47 -3.31 -3.72
C GLN A 174 -4.91 -3.76 -5.07
N GLY A 175 -3.59 -3.78 -5.22
CA GLY A 175 -2.93 -4.14 -6.47
C GLY A 175 -3.11 -5.61 -6.85
N THR A 176 -3.38 -6.50 -5.88
CA THR A 176 -3.53 -7.94 -6.14
C THR A 176 -4.94 -8.47 -5.93
N THR A 177 -5.79 -7.78 -5.18
CA THR A 177 -7.16 -8.25 -4.87
C THR A 177 -8.27 -7.28 -5.30
N GLY A 178 -7.92 -6.02 -5.63
CA GLY A 178 -8.89 -4.95 -5.88
C GLY A 178 -9.47 -4.31 -4.62
N LEU A 179 -9.30 -4.92 -3.44
CA LEU A 179 -9.82 -4.38 -2.17
C LEU A 179 -9.04 -3.14 -1.74
N ILE A 180 -9.74 -2.09 -1.30
CA ILE A 180 -9.10 -0.88 -0.79
C ILE A 180 -8.63 -1.11 0.65
N PRO A 181 -7.34 -0.91 0.97
CA PRO A 181 -6.81 -1.17 2.30
C PRO A 181 -7.30 -0.16 3.33
N LEU A 182 -7.87 -0.68 4.43
CA LEU A 182 -8.30 0.12 5.58
C LEU A 182 -7.37 -0.07 6.78
N LEU A 183 -7.15 -1.33 7.17
CA LEU A 183 -6.27 -1.73 8.26
C LEU A 183 -5.37 -2.89 7.82
N GLY A 184 -4.05 -2.73 7.94
CA GLY A 184 -3.05 -3.77 7.69
C GLY A 184 -2.28 -4.14 8.96
N ILE A 185 -2.02 -5.44 9.16
CA ILE A 185 -1.17 -5.96 10.23
C ILE A 185 0.02 -6.70 9.58
N ASP A 186 1.22 -6.18 9.79
CA ASP A 186 2.47 -6.81 9.32
C ASP A 186 2.75 -8.07 10.16
N VAL A 187 2.85 -9.24 9.53
CA VAL A 187 3.24 -10.49 10.22
C VAL A 187 4.52 -11.10 9.65
N TRP A 188 5.34 -10.29 8.98
CA TRP A 188 6.75 -10.60 8.80
C TRP A 188 7.45 -10.70 10.15
N GLU A 189 8.42 -11.61 10.27
CA GLU A 189 9.13 -11.81 11.55
C GLU A 189 9.83 -10.52 12.02
N HIS A 190 10.35 -9.68 11.11
CA HIS A 190 10.96 -8.41 11.50
C HIS A 190 10.01 -7.46 12.26
N ALA A 191 8.70 -7.62 12.13
CA ALA A 191 7.70 -6.76 12.77
C ALA A 191 7.48 -7.10 14.25
N TYR A 192 7.95 -8.26 14.72
CA TYR A 192 7.67 -8.71 16.09
C TYR A 192 8.76 -9.53 16.76
N TYR A 193 9.67 -10.16 16.01
CA TYR A 193 10.52 -11.23 16.54
C TYR A 193 11.47 -10.76 17.65
N LEU A 194 11.95 -9.52 17.61
CA LEU A 194 12.82 -9.00 18.67
C LEU A 194 12.13 -8.97 20.05
N GLN A 195 10.82 -8.74 20.09
CA GLN A 195 10.03 -8.66 21.32
C GLN A 195 9.25 -9.95 21.62
N TYR A 196 8.58 -10.54 20.63
CA TYR A 196 7.65 -11.66 20.79
C TYR A 196 8.22 -13.02 20.35
N LYS A 197 9.44 -13.04 19.79
CA LYS A 197 10.10 -14.25 19.29
C LYS A 197 9.19 -15.02 18.33
N ASN A 198 9.05 -16.33 18.51
CA ASN A 198 8.18 -17.18 17.70
C ASN A 198 6.68 -17.06 18.06
N VAL A 199 6.31 -16.23 19.03
CA VAL A 199 4.93 -16.16 19.55
C VAL A 199 4.14 -15.05 18.86
N ARG A 200 3.97 -15.18 17.52
CA ARG A 200 3.17 -14.25 16.70
C ARG A 200 1.77 -13.95 17.26
N PRO A 201 1.02 -14.91 17.87
CA PRO A 201 -0.27 -14.61 18.47
C PRO A 201 -0.22 -13.53 19.57
N ASP A 202 0.86 -13.45 20.34
CA ASP A 202 1.00 -12.45 21.40
C ASP A 202 1.23 -11.05 20.82
N TYR A 203 2.01 -10.95 19.74
CA TYR A 203 2.14 -9.72 18.95
C TYR A 203 0.79 -9.25 18.41
N ILE A 204 0.03 -10.14 17.78
CA ILE A 204 -1.30 -9.82 17.24
C ILE A 204 -2.26 -9.40 18.35
N LYS A 205 -2.19 -10.02 19.53
CA LYS A 205 -2.97 -9.58 20.69
C LYS A 205 -2.56 -8.17 21.14
N ALA A 206 -1.27 -7.86 21.15
CA ALA A 206 -0.76 -6.57 21.60
C ALA A 206 -1.10 -5.43 20.64
N ILE A 207 -1.01 -5.66 19.32
CA ILE A 207 -1.20 -4.60 18.31
C ILE A 207 -2.61 -3.99 18.35
N TRP A 208 -3.62 -4.75 18.79
CA TRP A 208 -4.98 -4.24 18.94
C TRP A 208 -5.11 -3.07 19.92
N ASN A 209 -4.16 -2.89 20.84
CA ASN A 209 -4.15 -1.78 21.80
C ASN A 209 -3.63 -0.46 21.21
N ILE A 210 -3.07 -0.49 20.00
CA ILE A 210 -2.44 0.68 19.36
C ILE A 210 -2.99 0.94 17.96
N ILE A 211 -4.11 0.30 17.58
CA ILE A 211 -4.74 0.56 16.29
C ILE A 211 -5.35 1.96 16.28
N ASN A 212 -5.01 2.74 15.27
CA ASN A 212 -5.58 4.06 15.00
C ASN A 212 -6.93 3.93 14.26
N TRP A 213 -8.01 3.75 15.01
CA TRP A 213 -9.35 3.63 14.43
C TRP A 213 -9.86 4.89 13.72
N GLU A 214 -9.33 6.07 14.05
CA GLU A 214 -9.63 7.31 13.33
C GLU A 214 -9.10 7.21 11.89
N ASN A 215 -7.84 6.83 11.72
CA ASN A 215 -7.26 6.64 10.39
C ASN A 215 -7.99 5.56 9.57
N VAL A 216 -8.37 4.43 10.21
CA VAL A 216 -9.13 3.37 9.53
C VAL A 216 -10.51 3.89 9.08
N SER A 217 -11.14 4.74 9.89
CA SER A 217 -12.44 5.37 9.57
C SER A 217 -12.32 6.36 8.41
N GLU A 218 -11.28 7.21 8.40
CA GLU A 218 -10.99 8.14 7.30
C GLU A 218 -10.75 7.42 5.97
N ARG A 219 -10.02 6.28 6.02
CA ARG A 219 -9.79 5.44 4.85
C ARG A 219 -11.10 4.87 4.30
N LEU A 220 -12.01 4.42 5.17
CA LEU A 220 -13.32 3.95 4.76
C LEU A 220 -14.14 5.09 4.11
N GLN A 221 -14.18 6.27 4.73
CA GLN A 221 -14.90 7.42 4.18
C GLN A 221 -14.36 7.81 2.80
N THR A 222 -13.03 7.82 2.64
CA THR A 222 -12.38 8.08 1.35
C THR A 222 -12.68 6.99 0.33
N ALA A 223 -12.70 5.72 0.74
CA ALA A 223 -12.99 4.59 -0.15
C ALA A 223 -14.42 4.59 -0.72
N LYS A 224 -15.36 5.22 -0.01
CA LYS A 224 -16.77 5.35 -0.38
C LYS A 224 -17.09 6.54 -1.29
N LYS A 225 -16.16 7.48 -1.44
CA LYS A 225 -16.25 8.60 -2.39
C LYS A 225 -15.85 8.12 -3.79
#